data_AF-A0A2U3Y3S4-F1
#
_entry.id   AF-A0A2U3Y3S4-F1
#
_cell.length_a   1.000
_cell.length_b   1.000
_cell.length_c   1.000
_cell.angle_alpha   90.00
_cell.angle_beta   90.00
_cell.angle_gamma   90.00
#
_symmetry.space_group_name_H-M   'P 1'
#
loop_
_entity.id
_entity.type
_entity.pdbx_description
1 polymer ?
#
loop_
_entity_poly.entity_id
_entity_poly.type
_entity_poly.pdbx_seq_one_letter_code
_entity_poly.pdbx_strand_id
1 'polypeptide(L)' 'MDTDDERQYQDFLEDLEEDEAIRKNVNIYRDSTIPVESDTDDEGAPRISLAEMLEDLHISQDAPGEEAESMMTQ' A
#
# COMPACT_ATOMS: atom_id res chain seq x y z
N MET A 1 -22.78 9.18 -0.70
CA MET A 1 -22.52 9.03 0.75
C MET A 1 -21.10 8.54 0.98
N ASP A 2 -20.40 8.11 -0.08
CA ASP A 2 -19.06 7.48 -0.05
C ASP A 2 -17.90 8.48 0.15
N THR A 3 -18.13 9.77 -0.10
CA THR A 3 -17.11 10.82 0.09
C THR A 3 -16.86 11.16 1.56
N ASP A 4 -17.80 10.83 2.45
CA ASP A 4 -17.60 11.00 3.90
C ASP A 4 -16.69 9.90 4.45
N ASP A 5 -16.81 8.67 3.96
CA ASP A 5 -15.96 7.55 4.38
C ASP A 5 -14.49 7.76 3.97
N GLU A 6 -14.22 8.26 2.77
CA GLU A 6 -12.86 8.58 2.32
C GLU A 6 -12.21 9.69 3.14
N ARG A 7 -12.97 10.74 3.49
CA ARG A 7 -12.45 11.84 4.31
C ARG A 7 -12.15 11.38 5.72
N GLN A 8 -13.06 10.62 6.32
CA GLN A 8 -12.86 10.03 7.65
C GLN A 8 -11.67 9.06 7.68
N TYR A 9 -11.45 8.30 6.61
CA TYR A 9 -10.30 7.41 6.50
C TYR A 9 -8.98 8.19 6.44
N GLN A 10 -8.94 9.30 5.68
CA GLN A 10 -7.74 10.15 5.63
C GLN A 10 -7.45 10.83 6.97
N ASP A 11 -8.47 11.40 7.62
CA ASP A 11 -8.34 12.00 8.95
C ASP A 11 -7.80 10.98 9.97
N PHE A 12 -8.27 9.73 9.91
CA PHE A 12 -7.76 8.63 10.74
C PHE A 12 -6.28 8.29 10.47
N LEU A 13 -5.83 8.33 9.21
CA LEU A 13 -4.43 8.08 8.87
C LEU A 13 -3.51 9.20 9.38
N GLU A 14 -3.95 10.46 9.33
CA GLU A 14 -3.22 11.59 9.91
C GLU A 14 -3.08 11.44 11.43
N ASP A 15 -4.18 11.13 12.13
CA ASP A 15 -4.16 10.87 13.58
C ASP A 15 -3.25 9.68 13.95
N LEU A 16 -3.21 8.64 13.10
CA LEU A 16 -2.40 7.44 13.31
C LEU A 16 -0.88 7.73 13.15
N GLU A 17 -0.50 8.71 12.33
CA GLU A 17 0.88 9.17 12.19
C GLU A 17 1.32 10.06 13.36
N GLU A 18 0.43 10.92 13.85
CA GLU A 18 0.74 11.91 14.90
C GLU A 18 0.72 11.32 16.33
N ASP A 19 -0.17 10.37 16.63
CA ASP A 19 -0.35 9.84 18.00
C ASP A 19 0.18 8.39 18.19
N GLU A 20 1.30 8.27 18.92
CA GLU A 20 1.89 6.98 19.30
C GLU A 20 0.94 6.08 20.13
N ALA A 21 0.02 6.66 20.90
CA ALA A 21 -0.96 5.92 21.70
C ALA A 21 -2.07 5.30 20.86
N ILE A 22 -2.37 5.88 19.69
CA ILE A 22 -3.26 5.30 18.69
C ILE A 22 -2.48 4.24 17.90
N ARG A 23 -1.25 4.59 17.46
CA ARG A 23 -0.36 3.71 16.69
C ARG A 23 -0.06 2.37 17.37
N LYS A 24 0.16 2.36 18.68
CA LYS A 24 0.51 1.12 19.41
C LYS A 24 -0.57 0.03 19.42
N ASN A 25 -1.83 0.40 19.14
CA ASN A 25 -2.95 -0.55 19.16
C ASN A 25 -3.35 -1.01 17.74
N VAL A 26 -2.66 -0.54 16.71
CA VAL A 26 -2.94 -0.86 15.31
C VAL A 26 -1.78 -1.67 14.74
N ASN A 27 -2.08 -2.84 14.19
CA ASN A 27 -1.06 -3.65 13.52
C ASN A 27 -0.81 -3.10 12.10
N ILE A 28 0.34 -2.45 11.90
CA ILE A 28 0.79 -1.95 10.60
C ILE A 28 1.59 -2.99 9.80
N TYR A 29 1.95 -4.12 10.44
CA TYR A 29 2.66 -5.18 9.76
C TYR A 29 1.67 -5.99 8.94
N ARG A 30 1.79 -5.88 7.62
CA ARG A 30 1.13 -6.77 6.68
C ARG A 30 1.73 -8.16 6.85
N ASP A 31 1.02 -9.02 7.56
CA ASP A 31 1.38 -10.43 7.65
C ASP A 31 1.01 -11.10 6.32
N SER A 32 2.03 -11.51 5.57
CA SER A 32 1.88 -12.20 4.27
C SER A 32 1.26 -13.60 4.41
N THR A 33 1.12 -14.12 5.63
CA THR A 33 0.40 -15.37 5.90
C THR A 33 -1.11 -15.17 6.02
N ILE A 34 -1.58 -13.93 6.19
CA ILE A 34 -3.00 -13.60 6.17
C ILE A 34 -3.37 -13.35 4.70
N PRO A 35 -4.25 -14.18 4.10
CA PRO A 35 -4.65 -14.00 2.71
C PRO A 35 -5.29 -12.64 2.52
N VAL A 36 -4.69 -11.79 1.69
CA VAL A 36 -5.29 -10.53 1.25
C VAL A 36 -6.03 -10.85 -0.03
N GLU A 37 -7.26 -11.35 0.09
CA GLU A 37 -8.11 -11.53 -1.08
C GLU A 37 -8.47 -10.16 -1.64
N SER A 38 -8.01 -9.87 -2.86
CA SER A 38 -8.46 -8.70 -3.59
C SER A 38 -9.87 -8.96 -4.11
N ASP A 39 -10.88 -8.63 -3.30
CA ASP A 39 -12.30 -8.56 -3.67
C ASP A 39 -12.51 -7.45 -4.71
N THR A 40 -12.02 -7.69 -5.92
CA THR A 40 -12.38 -6.91 -7.09
C THR A 40 -13.26 -7.81 -7.95
N ASP A 41 -14.48 -7.37 -8.22
CA ASP A 41 -15.57 -8.12 -8.86
C ASP A 41 -15.43 -8.16 -10.40
N ASP A 42 -14.22 -8.41 -10.94
CA ASP A 42 -13.96 -8.44 -12.38
C ASP A 42 -13.78 -9.88 -12.86
N GLU A 43 -14.91 -10.58 -12.92
CA GLU A 43 -15.08 -12.02 -13.11
C GLU A 43 -14.86 -12.50 -14.57
N GLY A 44 -14.07 -11.78 -15.37
CA GLY A 44 -13.92 -12.04 -16.81
C GLY A 44 -12.54 -11.84 -17.43
N ALA A 45 -11.64 -11.10 -16.78
CA ALA A 45 -10.27 -10.91 -17.26
C ALA A 45 -9.31 -11.94 -16.65
N PRO A 46 -8.31 -12.46 -17.39
CA PRO A 46 -7.20 -13.19 -16.79
C PRO A 46 -6.53 -12.34 -15.71
N ARG A 47 -6.49 -12.85 -14.48
CA ARG A 47 -5.90 -12.18 -13.33
C ARG A 47 -4.59 -12.84 -12.97
N ILE A 48 -3.57 -12.02 -12.78
CA ILE A 48 -2.34 -12.41 -12.11
C ILE A 48 -2.44 -11.96 -10.66
N SER A 49 -2.07 -12.82 -9.71
CA SER A 49 -2.10 -12.42 -8.30
C SER A 49 -1.01 -11.39 -8.02
N LEU A 50 -1.25 -10.48 -7.08
CA LEU A 50 -0.20 -9.58 -6.60
C LEU A 50 1.01 -10.35 -6.04
N ALA A 51 0.79 -11.56 -5.51
CA ALA A 51 1.87 -12.43 -5.05
C ALA A 51 2.78 -12.88 -6.19
N GLU A 52 2.21 -13.32 -7.31
CA GLU A 52 2.97 -13.68 -8.52
C GLU A 52 3.70 -12.47 -9.11
N MET A 53 3.08 -11.29 -9.11
CA MET A 53 3.73 -10.06 -9.59
C MET A 53 4.95 -9.69 -8.74
N LEU A 54 4.92 -9.93 -7.43
CA LEU A 54 6.03 -9.66 -6.52
C LEU A 54 7.13 -10.74 -6.59
N GLU A 55 6.77 -11.99 -6.90
CA GLU A 55 7.73 -13.08 -7.09
C GLU A 55 8.58 -12.88 -8.36
N ASP A 56 7.98 -12.32 -9.43
CA ASP A 56 8.69 -12.00 -10.68
C ASP A 56 9.45 -10.65 -10.61
N LEU A 57 9.11 -9.78 -9.65
CA LEU A 57 9.66 -8.43 -9.53
C LEU A 57 11.11 -8.42 -9.02
N HIS A 58 12.06 -8.39 -9.96
CA HIS A 58 13.49 -8.23 -9.66
C HIS A 58 13.92 -6.76 -9.77
N ILE A 59 13.94 -6.07 -8.64
CA ILE A 59 14.39 -4.66 -8.56
C ILE A 59 15.93 -4.65 -8.49
N SER A 60 16.60 -4.49 -9.63
CA SER A 60 18.04 -4.22 -9.67
C SER A 60 18.37 -2.79 -9.22
N GLN A 61 19.62 -2.54 -8.85
CA GLN A 61 20.13 -1.23 -8.40
C GLN A 61 19.92 -0.08 -9.43
N ASP A 62 19.60 -0.41 -10.69
CA ASP A 62 19.26 0.52 -11.78
C ASP A 62 17.74 0.70 -11.96
N ALA A 63 16.93 0.32 -10.96
CA ALA A 63 15.51 0.67 -10.95
C ALA A 63 15.41 2.20 -10.84
N PRO A 64 14.54 2.87 -11.63
CA PRO A 64 14.51 4.32 -11.82
C PRO A 64 14.12 5.15 -10.57
N GLY A 65 14.17 4.56 -9.38
CA GLY A 65 13.94 5.22 -8.09
C GLY A 65 15.11 6.08 -7.61
N GLU A 66 16.36 5.77 -7.96
CA GLU A 66 17.52 6.59 -7.53
C GLU A 66 17.63 7.90 -8.34
N GLU A 67 17.28 7.87 -9.64
CA GLU A 67 17.24 9.06 -10.49
C GLU A 67 16.14 10.06 -10.08
N ALA A 68 15.11 9.61 -9.35
CA ALA A 68 14.05 10.47 -8.81
C ALA A 68 14.52 11.27 -7.58
N GLU A 69 15.41 10.71 -6.74
CA GLU A 69 15.98 11.42 -5.60
C GLU A 69 16.92 12.56 -6.05
N SER A 70 17.68 12.34 -7.14
CA SER A 70 18.58 13.37 -7.66
C SER A 70 17.85 14.57 -8.27
N MET A 71 16.63 14.41 -8.81
CA MET A 71 15.85 15.51 -9.39
C MET A 71 15.12 16.37 -8.34
N MET A 72 15.03 15.92 -7.08
CA MET A 72 14.38 16.65 -5.99
C MET A 72 15.32 17.57 -5.21
N THR A 73 16.62 17.56 -5.54
CA THR A 73 17.66 18.34 -4.82
C THR A 73 18.22 19.52 -5.62
N GLN A 74 17.55 19.95 -6.70
CA GLN A 74 17.91 21.17 -7.45
C GLN A 74 16.82 22.24 -7.38
#